data_AF-A0A6G0JE95-F1
#
_entry.id   AF-A0A6G0JE95-F1
#
_cell.length_a   1.000
_cell.length_b   1.000
_cell.length_c   1.000
_cell.angle_alpha   90.00
_cell.angle_beta   90.00
_cell.angle_gamma   90.00
#
_symmetry.space_group_name_H-M   'P 1'
#
loop_
_entity.id
_entity.type
_entity.pdbx_description
1 polymer ?
#
loop_
_entity_poly.entity_id
_entity_poly.type
_entity_poly.pdbx_seq_one_letter_code
_entity_poly.pdbx_strand_id
1 'polypeptide(L)'
;MRLPVVLYCGTNNEEYHVDPFYIGLRQKRGCGENFEQLVDEFMNASKAKYGDEVLLQLEDFGISTAFHLLRKYQNKLCTFNDDTQDTASVVFGGLLASETLSGKSISEQNFIFLGAGTASTGTGIADLRETGKTVESRKQIKLADSRSLIAESRMESLQPHKLPYA
;
A
#
# COMPACT_ATOMS: atom_id res chain seq x y z
N MET A 1 -3.63 -8.88 23.34
CA MET A 1 -4.99 -8.37 23.03
C MET A 1 -4.99 -7.89 21.58
N ARG A 2 -6.11 -8.00 20.85
CA ARG A 2 -6.28 -7.45 19.49
C ARG A 2 -7.53 -6.57 19.47
N LEU A 3 -7.50 -5.45 18.77
CA LEU A 3 -8.61 -4.50 18.70
C LEU A 3 -8.86 -4.08 17.25
N PRO A 4 -9.91 -4.61 16.59
CA PRO A 4 -10.29 -4.13 15.27
C PRO A 4 -10.89 -2.72 15.38
N VAL A 5 -10.49 -1.82 14.48
CA VAL A 5 -10.96 -0.44 14.45
C VAL A 5 -11.35 -0.07 13.03
N VAL A 6 -12.49 0.60 12.88
CA VAL A 6 -12.91 1.21 11.62
C VAL A 6 -12.95 2.72 11.81
N LEU A 7 -12.09 3.44 11.09
CA LEU A 7 -12.16 4.90 11.01
C LEU A 7 -13.22 5.30 9.99
N TYR A 8 -14.41 5.59 10.49
CA TYR A 8 -15.56 5.82 9.64
C TYR A 8 -15.75 7.32 9.34
N CYS A 9 -15.44 7.73 8.10
CA CYS A 9 -15.48 9.13 7.67
C CYS A 9 -16.57 9.42 6.62
N GLY A 10 -17.61 8.60 6.54
CA GLY A 10 -18.59 8.65 5.45
C GLY A 10 -18.21 7.76 4.26
N THR A 11 -19.06 7.74 3.24
CA THR A 11 -18.90 6.91 2.05
C THR A 11 -19.26 7.69 0.79
N ASN A 12 -18.61 7.37 -0.33
CA ASN A 12 -18.99 7.91 -1.64
C ASN A 12 -19.90 6.95 -2.42
N ASN A 13 -20.16 5.74 -1.91
CA ASN A 13 -21.09 4.82 -2.52
C ASN A 13 -22.53 5.31 -2.29
N GLU A 14 -23.19 5.73 -3.38
CA GLU A 14 -24.55 6.26 -3.37
C GLU A 14 -25.59 5.23 -2.89
N GLU A 15 -25.38 3.95 -3.17
CA GLU A 15 -26.31 2.88 -2.79
C GLU A 15 -26.47 2.81 -1.26
N TYR A 16 -25.36 3.04 -0.53
CA TYR A 16 -25.36 3.05 0.93
C TYR A 16 -26.07 4.27 1.55
N HIS A 17 -26.27 5.35 0.80
CA HIS A 17 -26.98 6.51 1.32
C HIS A 17 -28.48 6.22 1.49
N VAL A 18 -29.04 5.39 0.62
CA VAL A 18 -30.47 5.02 0.63
C VAL A 18 -30.75 3.65 1.26
N ASP A 19 -29.73 2.82 1.46
CA ASP A 19 -29.89 1.50 2.08
C ASP A 19 -30.32 1.63 3.56
N PRO A 20 -31.52 1.16 3.96
CA PRO A 20 -32.00 1.26 5.34
C PRO A 20 -31.16 0.46 6.34
N PHE A 21 -30.38 -0.52 5.88
CA PHE A 21 -29.52 -1.34 6.73
C PHE A 21 -28.09 -0.79 6.86
N TYR A 22 -27.78 0.32 6.20
CA TYR A 22 -26.46 0.92 6.30
C TYR A 22 -26.17 1.44 7.71
N ILE A 23 -25.10 0.91 8.33
CA ILE A 23 -24.69 1.21 9.71
C ILE A 23 -23.77 2.43 9.83
N GLY A 24 -23.31 2.99 8.71
CA GLY A 24 -22.38 4.10 8.67
C GLY A 24 -23.04 5.48 8.60
N LEU A 25 -22.22 6.54 8.64
CA LEU A 25 -22.65 7.91 8.39
C LEU A 25 -23.15 8.07 6.95
N ARG A 26 -24.38 8.56 6.80
CA ARG A 26 -25.02 8.86 5.51
C ARG A 26 -24.57 10.22 4.96
N GLN A 27 -23.27 10.33 4.72
CA GLN A 27 -22.63 11.51 4.15
C GLN A 27 -21.49 11.11 3.22
N LYS A 28 -21.12 12.02 2.33
CA LYS A 28 -19.91 11.88 1.52
C LYS A 28 -18.68 11.75 2.39
N ARG A 29 -17.67 11.05 1.87
CA ARG A 29 -16.42 10.82 2.59
C ARG A 29 -15.75 12.16 2.91
N GLY A 30 -15.46 12.39 4.19
CA GLY A 30 -14.62 13.49 4.63
C GLY A 30 -13.19 13.30 4.10
N CYS A 31 -12.62 14.36 3.53
CA CYS A 31 -11.31 14.35 2.90
C CYS A 31 -10.46 15.52 3.40
N GLY A 32 -9.16 15.47 3.10
CA GLY A 32 -8.23 16.55 3.44
C GLY A 32 -7.97 16.65 4.94
N GLU A 33 -7.83 17.88 5.43
CA GLU A 33 -7.37 18.18 6.78
C GLU A 33 -8.21 17.50 7.88
N ASN A 34 -9.54 17.49 7.75
CA ASN A 34 -10.41 16.86 8.74
C ASN A 34 -10.16 15.35 8.88
N PHE A 35 -9.89 14.67 7.74
CA PHE A 35 -9.53 13.25 7.76
C PHE A 35 -8.14 13.05 8.39
N GLU A 36 -7.18 13.90 8.03
CA GLU A 36 -5.82 13.81 8.57
C GLU A 36 -5.79 14.03 10.09
N GLN A 37 -6.54 15.01 10.60
CA GLN A 37 -6.66 15.29 12.03
C GLN A 37 -7.26 14.10 12.79
N LEU A 38 -8.30 13.46 12.25
CA LEU A 38 -8.91 12.27 12.85
C LEU A 38 -7.90 11.12 12.94
N VAL A 39 -7.14 10.86 11.87
CA VAL A 39 -6.14 9.80 11.89
C VAL A 39 -5.00 10.14 12.85
N ASP A 40 -4.50 11.38 12.86
CA ASP A 40 -3.48 11.82 13.81
C ASP A 40 -3.93 11.63 15.25
N GLU A 41 -5.16 12.04 15.57
CA GLU A 41 -5.74 11.85 16.91
C GLU A 41 -5.80 10.37 17.28
N PHE A 42 -6.30 9.52 16.39
CA PHE A 42 -6.39 8.08 16.63
C PHE A 42 -5.01 7.44 16.86
N MET A 43 -4.03 7.74 16.01
CA MET A 43 -2.68 7.17 16.10
C MET A 43 -1.99 7.60 17.40
N ASN A 44 -2.11 8.88 17.78
CA ASN A 44 -1.53 9.41 19.02
C ASN A 44 -2.25 8.88 20.27
N ALA A 45 -3.59 8.82 20.25
CA ALA A 45 -4.37 8.28 21.35
C ALA A 45 -4.07 6.79 21.58
N SER A 46 -3.90 6.02 20.50
CA SER A 46 -3.51 4.61 20.58
C SER A 46 -2.15 4.43 21.25
N LYS A 47 -1.15 5.20 20.83
CA LYS A 47 0.18 5.21 21.47
C LYS A 47 0.09 5.62 22.94
N ALA A 48 -0.62 6.70 23.25
CA ALA A 48 -0.74 7.19 24.63
C ALA A 48 -1.44 6.19 25.55
N LYS A 49 -2.44 5.46 25.05
CA LYS A 49 -3.21 4.49 25.83
C LYS A 49 -2.51 3.14 26.00
N TYR A 50 -1.87 2.64 24.95
CA TYR A 50 -1.35 1.27 24.88
C TYR A 50 0.17 1.17 24.89
N GLY A 51 0.89 2.29 24.85
CA GLY A 51 2.34 2.38 24.90
C GLY A 51 3.00 2.46 23.52
N ASP A 52 4.32 2.67 23.52
CA ASP A 52 5.13 2.85 22.30
C ASP A 52 5.20 1.60 21.41
N GLU A 53 4.98 0.41 22.00
CA GLU A 53 5.04 -0.89 21.32
C GLU A 53 3.70 -1.31 20.70
N VAL A 54 2.66 -0.47 20.76
CA VAL A 54 1.38 -0.79 20.12
C VAL A 54 1.57 -0.91 18.61
N LEU A 55 1.28 -2.10 18.07
CA LEU A 55 1.33 -2.37 16.64
C LEU A 55 0.06 -1.83 15.97
N LEU A 56 0.22 -0.91 15.03
CA LEU A 56 -0.85 -0.31 14.26
C LEU A 56 -0.77 -0.79 12.81
N GLN A 57 -1.60 -1.78 12.46
CA GLN A 57 -1.76 -2.25 11.08
C GLN A 57 -2.75 -1.35 10.33
N LEU A 58 -2.31 -0.75 9.23
CA LEU A 58 -3.15 0.02 8.33
C LEU A 58 -3.68 -0.89 7.22
N GLU A 59 -4.99 -0.93 7.05
CA GLU A 59 -5.69 -1.86 6.15
C GLU A 59 -6.66 -1.13 5.23
N ASP A 60 -6.80 -1.58 3.98
CA ASP A 60 -7.87 -1.22 3.05
C ASP A 60 -8.03 0.31 2.80
N PHE A 61 -6.94 1.06 2.93
CA PHE A 61 -6.93 2.47 2.56
C PHE A 61 -6.77 2.65 1.05
N GLY A 62 -7.46 3.65 0.49
CA GLY A 62 -7.24 4.05 -0.91
C GLY A 62 -5.76 4.37 -1.17
N ILE A 63 -5.26 4.02 -2.36
CA ILE A 63 -3.82 3.99 -2.69
C ILE A 63 -3.06 5.25 -2.25
N SER A 64 -3.59 6.45 -2.55
CA SER A 64 -2.94 7.72 -2.18
C SER A 64 -2.86 7.91 -0.67
N THR A 65 -3.92 7.57 0.06
CA THR A 65 -4.01 7.62 1.50
C THR A 65 -3.07 6.60 2.15
N ALA A 66 -3.07 5.35 1.68
CA ALA A 66 -2.20 4.30 2.21
C ALA A 66 -0.72 4.72 2.17
N PHE A 67 -0.22 5.18 1.02
CA PHE A 67 1.15 5.67 0.90
C PHE A 67 1.44 6.92 1.71
N HIS A 68 0.47 7.84 1.83
CA HIS A 68 0.63 9.04 2.66
C HIS A 68 0.77 8.68 4.14
N LEU A 69 -0.16 7.89 4.69
CA LEU A 69 -0.16 7.50 6.10
C LEU A 69 1.07 6.66 6.44
N LEU A 70 1.43 5.68 5.60
CA LEU A 70 2.63 4.88 5.79
C LEU A 70 3.88 5.77 5.88
N ARG A 71 4.07 6.70 4.93
CA ARG A 71 5.21 7.65 4.98
C ARG A 71 5.21 8.54 6.22
N LYS A 72 4.04 8.98 6.67
CA LYS A 72 3.89 9.88 7.82
C LYS A 72 4.26 9.21 9.13
N TYR A 73 3.91 7.93 9.32
CA TYR A 73 3.98 7.26 10.62
C TYR A 73 5.02 6.14 10.74
N GLN A 74 5.46 5.49 9.66
CA GLN A 74 6.35 4.29 9.72
C GLN A 74 7.67 4.50 10.50
N ASN A 75 8.17 5.74 10.56
CA ASN A 75 9.40 6.09 11.28
C ASN A 75 9.15 6.70 12.67
N LYS A 76 7.89 6.80 13.09
CA LYS A 76 7.46 7.46 14.34
C LYS A 76 6.70 6.54 15.28
N LEU A 77 6.04 5.52 14.73
CA LEU A 77 5.16 4.58 15.42
C LEU A 77 5.46 3.15 14.93
N CYS A 78 5.17 2.16 15.76
CA CYS A 78 5.19 0.76 15.35
C CYS A 78 3.98 0.50 14.42
N THR A 79 4.16 0.73 13.12
CA THR A 79 3.08 0.65 12.13
C THR A 79 3.56 0.13 10.79
N PHE A 80 2.67 -0.52 10.06
CA PHE A 80 2.87 -1.01 8.70
C PHE A 80 1.53 -1.01 7.95
N ASN A 81 1.57 -1.17 6.63
CA ASN A 81 0.37 -1.37 5.80
C ASN A 81 0.41 -2.75 5.14
N ASP A 82 -0.61 -3.57 5.39
CA ASP A 82 -0.69 -4.96 4.92
C ASP A 82 -0.73 -5.04 3.38
N ASP A 83 -1.61 -4.24 2.76
CA ASP A 83 -1.78 -4.13 1.31
C ASP A 83 -0.50 -3.82 0.54
N THR A 84 0.50 -3.23 1.21
CA THR A 84 1.78 -2.85 0.61
C THR A 84 2.91 -3.76 1.06
N GLN A 85 3.13 -3.89 2.38
CA GLN A 85 4.34 -4.51 2.94
C GLN A 85 4.19 -6.01 3.13
N ASP A 86 3.07 -6.47 3.67
CA ASP A 86 2.83 -7.90 3.92
C ASP A 86 2.55 -8.62 2.61
N THR A 87 1.75 -8.00 1.72
CA THR A 87 1.57 -8.51 0.35
C THR A 87 2.90 -8.62 -0.39
N ALA A 88 3.80 -7.63 -0.25
CA ALA A 88 5.13 -7.71 -0.84
C ALA A 88 5.96 -8.86 -0.23
N SER A 89 5.88 -9.05 1.09
CA SER A 89 6.61 -10.09 1.81
C SER A 89 6.19 -11.49 1.37
N VAL A 90 4.88 -11.77 1.26
CA VAL A 90 4.40 -13.09 0.83
C VAL A 90 4.74 -13.38 -0.63
N VAL A 91 4.64 -12.39 -1.52
CA VAL A 91 5.02 -12.55 -2.92
C VAL A 91 6.52 -12.84 -3.03
N PHE A 92 7.35 -12.09 -2.30
CA PHE A 92 8.79 -12.31 -2.29
C PHE A 92 9.18 -13.68 -1.74
N GLY A 93 8.53 -14.14 -0.66
CA GLY A 93 8.72 -15.49 -0.14
C GLY A 93 8.37 -16.58 -1.16
N GLY A 94 7.32 -16.37 -1.96
CA GLY A 94 6.96 -17.25 -3.08
C GLY A 94 8.01 -17.26 -4.19
N LEU A 95 8.55 -16.08 -4.55
CA LEU A 95 9.61 -15.97 -5.54
C LEU A 95 10.90 -16.69 -5.08
N LEU A 96 11.32 -16.50 -3.84
CA LEU A 96 12.49 -17.19 -3.27
C LEU A 96 12.31 -18.71 -3.27
N ALA A 97 11.12 -19.20 -2.89
CA ALA A 97 10.82 -20.63 -2.94
C ALA A 97 10.90 -21.19 -4.38
N SER A 98 10.58 -20.36 -5.38
CA SER A 98 10.60 -20.75 -6.80
C SER A 98 12.01 -20.86 -7.40
N GLU A 99 13.04 -20.25 -6.80
CA GLU A 99 14.42 -20.32 -7.33
C GLU A 99 14.90 -21.77 -7.42
N THR A 100 14.65 -22.55 -6.37
CA THR A 100 15.05 -23.98 -6.31
C THR A 100 14.37 -24.83 -7.39
N LEU A 101 13.17 -24.44 -7.82
CA LEU A 101 12.40 -25.15 -8.84
C LEU A 101 12.76 -24.70 -10.27
N SER A 102 13.03 -23.40 -10.44
CA SER A 102 13.34 -22.81 -11.74
C SER A 102 14.81 -22.95 -12.13
N GLY A 103 15.70 -23.16 -11.14
CA GLY A 103 17.16 -23.18 -11.33
C GLY A 103 17.75 -21.81 -11.71
N LYS A 104 16.98 -20.74 -11.56
CA LYS A 104 17.38 -19.36 -11.85
C LYS A 104 17.18 -18.49 -10.63
N SER A 105 18.11 -17.56 -10.38
CA SER A 105 17.91 -16.57 -9.33
C SER A 105 16.83 -15.57 -9.72
N ILE A 106 16.18 -14.95 -8.74
CA ILE A 106 15.21 -13.86 -8.96
C ILE A 106 15.85 -12.74 -9.80
N SER A 107 17.13 -12.45 -9.56
CA SER A 107 17.91 -11.46 -10.31
C SER A 107 18.20 -11.83 -11.76
N GLU A 108 17.85 -13.03 -12.22
CA GLU A 108 17.91 -13.45 -13.63
C GLU A 108 16.53 -13.41 -14.31
N GLN A 109 15.48 -13.13 -13.56
CA GLN A 109 14.10 -13.13 -14.04
C GLN A 109 13.65 -11.74 -14.49
N ASN A 110 12.61 -11.71 -15.32
CA ASN A 110 11.88 -10.49 -15.66
C ASN A 110 10.44 -10.66 -15.21
N PHE A 111 9.93 -9.66 -14.52
CA PHE A 111 8.60 -9.67 -13.92
C PHE A 111 7.70 -8.66 -14.61
N ILE A 112 6.47 -9.07 -14.88
CA ILE A 112 5.39 -8.17 -15.27
C ILE A 112 4.23 -8.31 -14.27
N PHE A 113 3.83 -7.19 -13.68
CA PHE A 113 2.70 -7.13 -12.77
C PHE A 113 1.49 -6.55 -13.48
N LEU A 114 0.37 -7.28 -13.42
CA LEU A 114 -0.93 -6.77 -13.83
C LEU A 114 -1.58 -6.06 -12.64
N GLY A 115 -1.62 -4.74 -12.69
CA GLY A 115 -1.93 -3.86 -11.58
C GLY A 115 -0.74 -2.96 -11.22
N ALA A 116 -1.02 -1.70 -10.89
CA ALA A 116 -0.04 -0.70 -10.44
C ALA A 116 -0.55 0.05 -9.19
N GLY A 117 -1.13 -0.71 -8.26
CA GLY A 117 -1.63 -0.26 -6.95
C GLY A 117 -0.62 -0.52 -5.83
N THR A 118 -1.11 -0.47 -4.58
CA THR A 118 -0.31 -0.67 -3.35
C THR A 118 0.46 -1.98 -3.37
N ALA A 119 -0.19 -3.11 -3.64
CA ALA A 119 0.41 -4.44 -3.68
C ALA A 119 1.56 -4.58 -4.70
N SER A 120 1.29 -4.23 -5.96
CA SER A 120 2.27 -4.34 -7.05
C SER A 120 3.45 -3.40 -6.87
N THR A 121 3.22 -2.19 -6.37
CA THR A 121 4.28 -1.21 -6.13
C THR A 121 5.08 -1.57 -4.87
N GLY A 122 4.45 -2.09 -3.82
CA GLY A 122 5.13 -2.62 -2.64
C GLY A 122 6.06 -3.78 -2.99
N THR A 123 5.54 -4.74 -3.76
CA THR A 123 6.30 -5.92 -4.23
C THR A 123 7.50 -5.49 -5.07
N GLY A 124 7.29 -4.56 -6.01
CA GLY A 124 8.37 -4.06 -6.85
C GLY A 124 9.43 -3.23 -6.11
N ILE A 125 9.23 -2.87 -4.83
CA ILE A 125 10.21 -2.18 -3.99
C ILE A 125 10.97 -3.18 -3.11
N ALA A 126 10.30 -4.24 -2.63
CA ALA A 126 10.89 -5.23 -1.73
C ALA A 126 12.05 -5.99 -2.36
N ASP A 127 11.92 -6.38 -3.63
CA ASP A 127 12.94 -7.09 -4.41
C ASP A 127 14.26 -6.28 -4.57
N LEU A 128 14.15 -4.95 -4.56
CA LEU A 128 15.27 -4.02 -4.81
C LEU A 128 16.26 -3.94 -3.64
N ARG A 129 15.88 -4.38 -2.44
CA ARG A 129 16.66 -4.18 -1.20
C ARG A 129 17.58 -5.34 -0.84
N GLU A 130 17.20 -6.58 -1.10
CA GLU A 130 18.08 -7.72 -0.78
C GLU A 130 19.30 -7.83 -1.71
N THR A 131 19.20 -7.36 -2.95
CA THR A 131 20.30 -7.46 -3.94
C THR A 131 21.35 -6.33 -3.81
N GLY A 132 21.10 -5.31 -2.99
CA GLY A 132 21.97 -4.14 -2.85
C GLY A 132 22.10 -3.27 -4.11
N LYS A 133 21.31 -3.53 -5.16
CA LYS A 133 21.36 -2.84 -6.47
C LYS A 133 19.96 -2.34 -6.88
N THR A 134 19.52 -1.29 -6.19
CA THR A 134 18.13 -0.81 -6.20
C THR A 134 17.65 -0.27 -7.56
N VAL A 135 18.55 0.22 -8.41
CA VAL A 135 18.18 0.87 -9.69
C VAL A 135 18.18 -0.14 -10.84
N GLU A 136 19.16 -1.05 -10.86
CA GLU A 136 19.29 -2.10 -11.87
C GLU A 136 18.13 -3.10 -11.80
N SER A 137 17.69 -3.46 -10.59
CA SER A 137 16.57 -4.38 -10.38
C SER A 137 15.23 -3.82 -10.86
N ARG A 138 15.04 -2.49 -10.89
CA ARG A 138 13.83 -1.87 -11.49
C ARG A 138 13.72 -2.10 -13.00
N LYS A 139 14.83 -2.36 -13.71
CA LYS A 139 14.78 -2.64 -15.16
C LYS A 139 14.07 -3.97 -15.45
N GLN A 140 14.11 -4.90 -14.51
CA GLN A 140 13.52 -6.25 -14.62
C GLN A 140 12.05 -6.27 -14.24
N ILE A 141 11.52 -5.18 -13.67
CA ILE A 141 10.15 -5.09 -13.17
C ILE A 141 9.35 -4.16 -14.08
N LYS A 142 8.29 -4.70 -14.67
CA LYS A 142 7.32 -3.94 -15.46
C LYS A 142 5.96 -3.97 -14.78
N LEU A 143 5.27 -2.84 -14.78
CA LEU A 143 3.91 -2.72 -14.27
C LEU A 143 2.96 -2.41 -15.43
N ALA A 144 1.74 -2.92 -15.38
CA ALA A 144 0.65 -2.50 -16.26
C ALA A 144 -0.55 -2.06 -15.41
N ASP A 145 -1.17 -0.94 -15.74
CA ASP A 145 -2.41 -0.48 -15.10
C ASP A 145 -3.59 -0.57 -16.06
N SER A 146 -4.76 -0.08 -15.63
CA SER A 146 -5.99 -0.12 -16.43
C SER A 146 -5.89 0.59 -17.79
N ARG A 147 -4.84 1.38 -18.03
CA ARG A 147 -4.64 2.09 -19.30
C ARG A 147 -3.61 1.42 -20.21
N SER A 148 -2.64 0.67 -19.67
CA SER A 148 -1.63 -0.15 -20.37
C SER A 148 -0.37 -0.31 -19.50
N LEU A 149 0.72 -0.80 -20.11
CA LEU A 149 2.07 -0.79 -19.55
C LEU A 149 2.47 0.61 -19.04
N ILE A 150 3.11 0.65 -17.88
CA ILE A 150 3.79 1.83 -17.34
C ILE A 150 5.08 2.03 -18.14
N ALA A 151 5.20 3.18 -18.81
CA ALA A 151 6.30 3.48 -19.73
C ALA A 151 6.59 4.99 -19.76
N GLU A 152 7.82 5.36 -20.15
CA GLU A 152 8.26 6.75 -20.34
C GLU A 152 7.25 7.63 -21.12
N SER A 153 6.66 7.08 -22.19
CA SER A 153 5.65 7.77 -23.02
C SER A 153 4.39 8.23 -22.26
N ARG A 154 4.17 7.73 -21.04
CA ARG A 154 3.01 8.04 -20.20
C ARG A 154 3.35 8.86 -18.96
N MET A 155 4.61 9.23 -18.72
CA MET A 155 5.08 9.81 -17.45
C MET A 155 4.24 10.97 -16.91
N GLU A 156 3.80 11.88 -17.76
CA GLU A 156 2.98 13.04 -17.36
C GLU A 156 1.63 12.66 -16.74
N SER A 157 1.12 11.47 -17.07
CA SER A 157 -0.17 10.96 -16.59
C SER A 157 -0.06 10.00 -15.41
N LEU A 158 1.16 9.64 -15.00
CA LEU A 158 1.41 8.64 -13.98
C LEU A 158 1.36 9.25 -12.57
N GLN A 159 0.76 8.51 -11.64
CA GLN A 159 0.87 8.86 -10.23
C GLN A 159 2.32 8.69 -9.73
N PRO A 160 2.76 9.46 -8.72
CA PRO A 160 4.15 9.47 -8.26
C PRO A 160 4.72 8.08 -7.90
N HIS A 161 3.90 7.18 -7.37
CA HIS A 161 4.33 5.83 -6.99
C HIS A 161 4.61 4.90 -8.18
N LYS A 162 4.12 5.24 -9.38
CA LYS A 162 4.35 4.48 -10.62
C LYS A 162 5.57 4.96 -11.40
N LEU A 163 5.97 6.23 -11.23
CA LEU A 163 7.08 6.85 -11.97
C LEU A 163 8.39 6.04 -11.93
N PRO A 164 8.79 5.39 -10.82
CA PRO A 164 10.00 4.58 -10.79
C PRO A 164 10.02 3.36 -11.72
N TYR A 165 8.88 2.97 -12.30
CA TYR A 165 8.70 1.79 -13.15
C TYR A 165 8.40 2.13 -14.61
N ALA A 166 8.39 3.42 -14.96
CA ALA A 166 8.21 3.91 -16.32
C ALA A 166 9.46 3.69 -17.18
#